data_AF-A0A0A9VR33-F1
#
_entry.id   AF-A0A0A9VR33-F1
#
_cell.length_a   1.000
_cell.length_b   1.000
_cell.length_c   1.000
_cell.angle_alpha   90.00
_cell.angle_beta   90.00
_cell.angle_gamma   90.00
#
_symmetry.space_group_name_H-M   'P 1'
#
loop_
_entity.id
_entity.type
_entity.pdbx_description
1 polymer ?
#
loop_
_entity_poly.entity_id
_entity_poly.type
_entity_poly.pdbx_seq_one_letter_code
_entity_poly.pdbx_strand_id
1 'polypeptide(L)'
;MMADSRNHLQHIEEIRSLMSSLRDQHGWRLGIEWTRAHVGTMGNEEADRLAKEAAGEVGNQEVFGKPSKGRLKTQVRAESFMRWEQIWQETDDGNHTRSIFPTVADRMRTTIKFSWRLTMLLSGHGRLRNYLYRFNLAETDQCVCGSGDFQDWDHILYDCQLFESPRSSLERKCIVSGSDW
;
A
#
# COMPACT_ATOMS: atom_id res chain seq x y z
N MET A 1 -42.77 -18.33 1.68
CA MET A 1 -41.78 -17.38 2.23
C MET A 1 -40.42 -17.97 1.87
N MET A 2 -39.77 -17.48 0.80
CA MET A 2 -38.53 -18.06 0.28
C MET A 2 -37.40 -17.78 1.28
N ALA A 3 -36.74 -18.83 1.77
CA ALA A 3 -35.61 -18.71 2.68
C ALA A 3 -34.42 -18.02 1.95
N ASP A 4 -33.75 -17.10 2.64
CA ASP A 4 -32.56 -16.40 2.12
C ASP A 4 -31.46 -17.43 1.83
N SER A 5 -31.03 -17.53 0.57
CA SER A 5 -30.02 -18.48 0.11
C SER A 5 -28.64 -18.30 0.76
N ARG A 6 -28.43 -17.22 1.51
CA ARG A 6 -27.23 -16.98 2.33
C ARG A 6 -27.22 -17.73 3.67
N ASN A 7 -28.34 -18.31 4.09
CA ASN A 7 -28.48 -18.98 5.40
C ASN A 7 -28.43 -20.51 5.35
N HIS A 8 -28.11 -21.08 4.19
CA HIS A 8 -28.02 -22.54 3.96
C HIS A 8 -26.58 -23.01 3.77
N LEU A 9 -25.62 -22.42 4.50
CA LEU A 9 -24.29 -22.99 4.57
C LEU A 9 -24.40 -24.36 5.27
N GLN A 10 -23.78 -25.38 4.68
CA GLN A 10 -23.83 -26.77 5.18
C GLN A 10 -23.55 -26.85 6.69
N HIS A 11 -22.56 -26.10 7.19
CA HIS A 11 -22.21 -26.09 8.61
C HIS A 11 -23.30 -25.49 9.51
N ILE A 12 -24.09 -24.54 9.02
CA ILE A 12 -25.21 -23.99 9.79
C ILE A 12 -26.30 -25.07 9.96
N GLU A 13 -26.57 -25.85 8.92
CA GLU A 13 -27.53 -26.95 9.02
C GLU A 13 -26.99 -28.07 9.92
N GLU A 14 -25.69 -28.40 9.83
CA GLU A 14 -25.03 -29.35 10.74
C GLU A 14 -25.16 -28.91 12.21
N ILE A 15 -24.94 -27.63 12.52
CA ILE A 15 -25.12 -27.08 13.87
C ILE A 15 -26.59 -27.20 14.31
N ARG A 16 -27.57 -26.85 13.46
CA ARG A 16 -29.00 -26.95 13.78
C ARG A 16 -29.44 -28.40 14.04
N SER A 17 -28.95 -29.33 13.23
CA SER A 17 -29.18 -30.76 13.40
C SER A 17 -28.60 -31.27 14.71
N LEU A 18 -27.36 -30.88 15.04
CA LEU A 18 -26.73 -31.21 16.31
C LEU A 18 -27.53 -30.68 17.50
N MET A 19 -27.91 -29.40 17.48
CA MET A 19 -28.72 -28.79 18.54
C MET A 19 -30.06 -29.51 18.74
N SER A 20 -30.72 -29.90 17.64
CA SER A 20 -31.97 -30.64 17.69
C SER A 20 -31.77 -32.02 18.31
N SER A 21 -30.72 -32.74 17.91
CA SER A 21 -30.41 -34.06 18.48
C SER A 21 -30.13 -33.99 19.99
N LEU A 22 -29.38 -32.98 20.46
CA LEU A 22 -29.07 -32.81 21.87
C LEU A 22 -30.32 -32.48 22.70
N ARG A 23 -31.23 -31.68 22.14
CA ARG A 23 -32.52 -31.40 22.78
C ARG A 23 -33.40 -32.65 22.85
N ASP A 24 -33.53 -33.37 21.74
CA ASP A 24 -34.52 -34.45 21.62
C ASP A 24 -34.05 -35.74 22.32
N GLN A 25 -32.74 -36.02 22.32
CA GLN A 25 -32.17 -37.22 22.94
C GLN A 25 -31.81 -37.02 24.42
N HIS A 26 -31.35 -35.82 24.81
CA HIS A 26 -30.84 -35.57 26.16
C HIS A 26 -31.68 -34.54 26.94
N GLY A 27 -32.72 -33.96 26.35
CA GLY A 27 -33.58 -32.97 27.01
C GLY A 27 -32.91 -31.62 27.24
N TRP A 28 -31.80 -31.31 26.57
CA TRP A 28 -31.02 -30.09 26.81
C TRP A 28 -31.76 -28.83 26.36
N ARG A 29 -31.69 -27.77 27.17
CA ARG A 29 -32.09 -26.41 26.78
C ARG A 29 -30.86 -25.61 26.38
N LEU A 30 -30.75 -25.30 25.10
CA LEU A 30 -29.61 -24.59 24.50
C LEU A 30 -29.99 -23.14 24.18
N GLY A 31 -29.08 -22.22 24.49
CA GLY A 31 -29.13 -20.82 24.06
C GLY A 31 -27.83 -20.46 23.35
N ILE A 32 -27.92 -19.69 22.26
CA ILE A 32 -26.76 -19.14 21.55
C ILE A 32 -26.76 -17.64 21.78
N GLU A 33 -25.65 -17.13 22.33
CA GLU A 33 -25.42 -15.71 22.52
C GLU A 33 -24.13 -15.30 21.80
N TRP A 34 -24.14 -14.13 21.18
CA TRP A 34 -22.95 -13.55 20.56
C TRP A 34 -22.22 -12.69 21.58
N THR A 35 -20.91 -12.86 21.69
CA THR A 35 -20.03 -11.98 22.48
C THR A 35 -18.93 -11.40 21.60
N ARG A 36 -18.47 -10.19 21.94
CA ARG A 36 -17.42 -9.52 21.18
C ARG A 36 -16.07 -10.17 21.47
N ALA A 37 -15.27 -10.38 20.42
CA ALA A 37 -13.88 -10.81 20.57
C ALA A 37 -13.01 -9.69 21.17
N HIS A 38 -11.96 -10.08 21.91
CA HIS A 38 -10.88 -9.20 22.41
C HIS A 38 -11.33 -8.04 23.32
N VAL A 39 -12.29 -8.28 24.21
CA VAL A 39 -12.78 -7.28 25.19
C VAL A 39 -12.53 -7.67 26.65
N GLY A 40 -11.74 -8.70 26.95
CA GLY A 40 -11.47 -9.13 28.33
C GLY A 40 -12.43 -10.19 28.87
N THR A 41 -13.34 -10.74 28.05
CA THR A 41 -14.26 -11.79 28.52
C THR A 41 -13.49 -13.10 28.70
N MET A 42 -13.09 -13.42 29.93
CA MET A 42 -12.20 -14.53 30.29
C MET A 42 -12.52 -15.84 29.54
N GLY A 43 -13.77 -16.31 29.54
CA GLY A 43 -14.14 -17.56 28.87
C GLY A 43 -14.01 -17.51 27.34
N ASN A 44 -14.29 -16.35 26.72
CA ASN A 44 -14.13 -16.16 25.28
C ASN A 44 -12.66 -16.05 24.89
N GLU A 45 -11.83 -15.43 25.73
CA GLU A 45 -10.39 -15.33 25.52
C GLU A 45 -9.70 -16.69 25.66
N GLU A 46 -10.08 -17.48 26.65
CA GLU A 46 -9.55 -18.83 26.80
C GLU A 46 -9.98 -19.76 25.65
N ALA A 47 -11.22 -19.65 25.19
CA ALA A 47 -11.68 -20.38 24.00
C ALA A 47 -10.89 -19.98 22.74
N ASP A 48 -10.64 -18.68 22.52
CA ASP A 48 -9.83 -18.19 21.40
C ASP A 48 -8.36 -18.65 21.49
N ARG A 49 -7.78 -18.66 22.70
CA ARG A 49 -6.43 -19.17 22.95
C ARG A 49 -6.30 -20.65 22.60
N LEU A 50 -7.21 -21.48 23.10
CA LEU A 50 -7.24 -22.93 22.83
C LEU A 50 -7.47 -23.22 21.34
N ALA A 51 -8.37 -22.47 20.68
CA ALA A 51 -8.60 -22.62 19.25
C ALA A 51 -7.35 -22.30 18.42
N LYS A 52 -6.58 -21.27 18.81
CA LYS A 52 -5.30 -20.92 18.15
C LYS A 52 -4.23 -21.98 18.36
N GLU A 53 -4.14 -22.54 19.56
CA GLU A 53 -3.21 -23.62 19.90
C GLU A 53 -3.50 -24.85 19.03
N ALA A 54 -4.75 -25.31 18.99
CA ALA A 54 -5.19 -26.42 18.14
C ALA A 54 -4.97 -26.15 16.64
N ALA A 55 -5.18 -24.91 16.19
CA ALA A 55 -4.93 -24.55 14.79
C ALA A 55 -3.43 -24.58 14.40
N GLY A 56 -2.52 -24.51 15.37
CA GLY A 56 -1.07 -24.59 15.16
C GLY A 56 -0.50 -26.01 15.22
N GLU A 57 -1.27 -27.00 15.67
CA GLU A 57 -0.83 -28.38 15.79
C GLU A 57 -0.66 -29.06 14.42
N VAL A 58 0.48 -29.73 14.22
CA VAL A 58 0.78 -30.46 13.00
C VAL A 58 -0.01 -31.77 12.98
N GLY A 59 -0.81 -31.98 11.92
CA GLY A 59 -1.58 -33.22 11.73
C GLY A 59 -3.09 -33.08 11.91
N ASN A 60 -3.59 -31.90 12.33
CA ASN A 60 -5.02 -31.63 12.34
C ASN A 60 -5.56 -31.56 10.90
N GLN A 61 -6.69 -32.24 10.67
CA GLN A 61 -7.35 -32.23 9.36
C GLN A 61 -7.94 -30.84 9.10
N GLU A 62 -7.48 -30.18 8.04
CA GLU A 62 -8.03 -28.88 7.62
C GLU A 62 -9.44 -29.09 7.05
N VAL A 63 -10.46 -28.80 7.87
CA VAL A 63 -11.88 -28.90 7.47
C VAL A 63 -12.28 -27.77 6.52
N PHE A 64 -11.55 -26.65 6.54
CA PHE A 64 -11.87 -25.45 5.75
C PHE A 64 -10.64 -24.84 5.06
N GLY A 65 -10.21 -25.43 3.94
CA GLY A 65 -9.03 -24.99 3.17
C GLY A 65 -9.18 -23.71 2.34
N LYS A 66 -10.26 -22.93 2.52
CA LYS A 66 -10.44 -21.67 1.79
C LYS A 66 -9.73 -20.54 2.54
N PRO A 67 -8.77 -19.84 1.91
CA PRO A 67 -8.08 -18.73 2.56
C PRO A 67 -9.07 -17.60 2.86
N SER A 68 -8.87 -16.92 3.99
CA SER A 68 -9.68 -15.75 4.32
C SER A 68 -9.52 -14.65 3.26
N LYS A 69 -10.55 -13.82 3.08
CA LYS A 69 -10.48 -12.65 2.20
C LYS A 69 -9.31 -11.73 2.56
N GLY A 70 -8.99 -11.61 3.85
CA GLY A 70 -7.85 -10.82 4.33
C GLY A 70 -6.50 -11.43 3.91
N ARG A 71 -6.35 -12.76 4.02
CA ARG A 71 -5.16 -13.47 3.55
C ARG A 71 -4.97 -13.30 2.05
N LEU A 72 -6.02 -13.50 1.26
CA LEU A 72 -6.00 -13.31 -0.19
C LEU A 72 -5.61 -11.88 -0.58
N LYS A 73 -6.19 -10.87 0.07
CA LYS A 73 -5.81 -9.46 -0.17
C LYS A 73 -4.35 -9.18 0.13
N THR A 74 -3.83 -9.74 1.22
CA THR A 74 -2.43 -9.57 1.62
C THR A 74 -1.49 -10.22 0.60
N GLN A 75 -1.80 -11.44 0.19
CA GLN A 75 -1.05 -12.16 -0.83
C GLN A 75 -1.04 -11.42 -2.17
N VAL A 76 -2.22 -11.05 -2.68
CA VAL A 76 -2.33 -10.31 -3.96
C VAL A 76 -1.58 -8.98 -3.91
N ARG A 77 -1.63 -8.27 -2.78
CA ARG A 77 -0.87 -7.02 -2.60
C ARG A 77 0.63 -7.27 -2.62
N ALA A 78 1.12 -8.33 -1.97
CA ALA A 78 2.54 -8.68 -1.97
C ALA A 78 3.01 -9.06 -3.38
N GLU A 79 2.26 -9.91 -4.09
CA GLU A 79 2.55 -10.30 -5.47
C GLU A 79 2.53 -9.09 -6.42
N SER A 80 1.55 -8.19 -6.29
CA SER A 80 1.46 -6.96 -7.09
C SER A 80 2.66 -6.05 -6.85
N PHE A 81 3.08 -5.92 -5.59
CA PHE A 81 4.22 -5.11 -5.23
C PHE A 81 5.52 -5.66 -5.82
N MET A 82 5.77 -6.96 -5.69
CA MET A 82 6.95 -7.61 -6.28
C MET A 82 6.97 -7.45 -7.80
N ARG A 83 5.83 -7.66 -8.46
CA ARG A 83 5.73 -7.49 -9.92
C ARG A 83 5.96 -6.04 -10.34
N TRP A 84 5.44 -5.08 -9.59
CA TRP A 84 5.65 -3.67 -9.88
C TRP A 84 7.12 -3.28 -9.70
N GLU A 85 7.77 -3.73 -8.63
CA GLU A 85 9.20 -3.51 -8.41
C GLU A 85 10.03 -4.08 -9.56
N GLN A 86 9.73 -5.31 -10.00
CA GLN A 86 10.41 -5.91 -11.15
C GLN A 86 10.29 -5.05 -12.42
N ILE A 87 9.06 -4.67 -12.79
CA ILE A 87 8.83 -3.80 -13.96
C ILE A 87 9.56 -2.47 -13.80
N TRP A 88 9.60 -1.92 -12.58
CA TRP A 88 10.25 -0.66 -12.29
C TRP A 88 11.77 -0.72 -12.46
N GLN A 89 12.40 -1.83 -12.10
CA GLN A 89 13.84 -2.01 -12.28
C GLN A 89 14.22 -2.33 -13.73
N GLU A 90 13.36 -3.05 -14.46
CA GLU A 90 13.64 -3.51 -15.83
C GLU A 90 13.32 -2.48 -16.92
N THR A 91 12.45 -1.50 -16.65
CA THR A 91 12.08 -0.50 -17.67
C THR A 91 13.22 0.49 -17.95
N ASP A 92 13.38 0.91 -19.20
CA ASP A 92 14.29 1.99 -19.60
C ASP A 92 13.67 3.39 -19.40
N ASP A 93 12.35 3.44 -19.16
CA ASP A 93 11.60 4.68 -19.00
C ASP A 93 11.63 5.19 -17.55
N GLY A 94 11.38 6.49 -17.39
CA GLY A 94 11.18 7.09 -16.07
C GLY A 94 12.45 7.24 -15.24
N ASN A 95 13.64 7.25 -15.87
CA ASN A 95 14.94 7.42 -15.21
C ASN A 95 14.99 8.60 -14.23
N HIS A 96 14.37 9.72 -14.59
CA HIS A 96 14.25 10.88 -13.68
C HIS A 96 13.45 10.58 -12.42
N THR A 97 12.31 9.90 -12.55
CA THR A 97 11.54 9.48 -11.36
C THR A 97 12.33 8.46 -10.53
N ARG A 98 13.16 7.63 -11.17
CA ARG A 98 13.98 6.60 -10.51
C ARG A 98 15.16 7.17 -9.73
N SER A 99 15.75 8.28 -10.19
CA SER A 99 16.78 8.97 -9.38
C SER A 99 16.20 9.49 -8.06
N ILE A 100 14.91 9.86 -8.03
CA ILE A 100 14.21 10.33 -6.83
C ILE A 100 13.65 9.16 -6.00
N PHE A 101 13.06 8.16 -6.66
CA PHE A 101 12.49 6.96 -6.03
C PHE A 101 13.10 5.70 -6.66
N PRO A 102 14.25 5.23 -6.17
CA PRO A 102 14.93 4.07 -6.73
C PRO A 102 14.08 2.81 -6.71
N THR A 103 13.28 2.63 -5.66
CA THR A 103 12.35 1.51 -5.51
C THR A 103 10.90 1.96 -5.40
N VAL A 104 9.97 1.05 -5.67
CA VAL A 104 8.54 1.26 -5.40
C VAL A 104 8.33 1.49 -3.91
N ALA A 105 9.12 0.85 -3.04
CA ALA A 105 9.06 1.05 -1.59
C ALA A 105 9.31 2.52 -1.20
N ASP A 106 10.33 3.16 -1.77
CA ASP A 106 10.68 4.55 -1.48
C ASP A 106 9.54 5.50 -1.85
N ARG A 107 8.93 5.26 -3.02
CA ARG A 107 7.75 6.01 -3.44
C ARG A 107 6.55 5.78 -2.52
N MET A 108 6.32 4.55 -2.07
CA MET A 108 5.19 4.21 -1.20
C MET A 108 5.34 4.72 0.24
N ARG A 109 6.58 4.92 0.72
CA ARG A 109 6.86 5.51 2.04
C ARG A 109 6.55 7.00 2.08
N THR A 110 6.63 7.68 0.94
CA THR A 110 6.48 9.12 0.86
C THR A 110 5.02 9.51 0.61
N THR A 111 4.43 10.27 1.54
CA THR A 111 3.10 10.85 1.34
C THR A 111 3.22 12.18 0.62
N ILE A 112 2.87 12.20 -0.66
CA ILE A 112 2.98 13.38 -1.52
C ILE A 112 1.60 13.89 -1.89
N LYS A 113 1.33 15.17 -1.61
CA LYS A 113 0.16 15.86 -2.16
C LYS A 113 0.48 16.28 -3.60
N PHE A 114 -0.09 15.56 -4.57
CA PHE A 114 0.14 15.84 -5.98
C PHE A 114 -0.43 17.21 -6.37
N SER A 115 0.41 17.98 -7.07
CA SER A 115 0.01 19.16 -7.82
C SER A 115 0.63 19.06 -9.21
N TRP A 116 0.07 19.74 -10.20
CA TRP A 116 0.60 19.69 -11.57
C TRP A 116 2.09 20.07 -11.65
N ARG A 117 2.54 21.02 -10.82
CA ARG A 117 3.96 21.42 -10.74
C ARG A 117 4.84 20.31 -10.20
N LEU A 118 4.39 19.68 -9.12
CA LEU A 118 5.15 18.59 -8.51
C LEU A 118 5.17 17.35 -9.41
N THR A 119 4.08 17.06 -10.12
CA THR A 119 4.05 15.98 -11.10
C THR A 119 5.09 16.20 -12.21
N MET A 120 5.19 17.42 -12.74
CA MET A 120 6.22 17.75 -13.75
C MET A 120 7.64 17.54 -13.20
N LEU A 121 7.92 18.07 -12.00
CA LEU A 121 9.21 17.90 -11.34
C LEU A 121 9.55 16.42 -11.13
N LEU A 122 8.63 15.65 -10.55
CA LEU A 122 8.86 14.24 -10.23
C LEU A 122 8.99 13.35 -11.48
N SER A 123 8.34 13.72 -12.60
CA SER A 123 8.45 12.98 -13.85
C SER A 123 9.59 13.44 -14.75
N GLY A 124 10.34 14.48 -14.36
CA GLY A 124 11.38 15.08 -15.21
C GLY A 124 10.82 15.85 -16.40
N HIS A 125 9.52 16.17 -16.38
CA HIS A 125 8.85 16.93 -17.43
C HIS A 125 8.82 18.41 -17.08
N GLY A 126 8.62 19.27 -18.06
CA GLY A 126 8.37 20.68 -17.80
C GLY A 126 8.79 21.58 -18.95
N ARG A 127 8.58 22.89 -18.77
CA ARG A 127 9.04 23.91 -19.72
C ARG A 127 10.50 24.29 -19.43
N LEU A 128 11.35 23.30 -19.26
CA LEU A 128 12.79 23.48 -19.10
C LEU A 128 13.48 23.26 -20.45
N ARG A 129 14.55 23.99 -20.74
CA ARG A 129 15.21 23.91 -22.06
C ARG A 129 15.74 22.51 -22.37
N ASN A 130 16.30 21.79 -21.40
CA ASN A 130 16.75 20.41 -21.64
C ASN A 130 15.59 19.51 -22.09
N TYR A 131 14.44 19.59 -21.43
CA TYR A 131 13.25 18.84 -21.83
C TYR A 131 12.76 19.29 -23.23
N LEU A 132 12.60 20.59 -23.47
CA LEU A 132 12.10 21.10 -24.74
C LEU A 132 13.03 20.77 -25.92
N TYR A 133 14.35 20.82 -25.71
CA TYR A 133 15.35 20.48 -26.71
C TYR A 133 15.26 19.01 -27.15
N ARG A 134 15.06 18.07 -26.20
CA ARG A 134 14.85 16.64 -26.49
C ARG A 134 13.66 16.38 -27.42
N PHE A 135 12.66 17.27 -27.43
CA PHE A 135 11.49 17.20 -28.31
C PHE A 135 11.58 18.13 -29.53
N ASN A 136 12.75 18.72 -29.81
CA ASN A 136 12.97 19.67 -30.89
C ASN A 136 12.06 20.92 -30.81
N LEU A 137 11.71 21.34 -29.59
CA LEU A 137 10.88 22.52 -29.31
C LEU A 137 11.70 23.74 -28.84
N ALA A 138 13.01 23.57 -28.66
CA ALA A 138 13.96 24.62 -28.34
C ALA A 138 15.25 24.40 -29.14
N GLU A 139 15.95 25.49 -29.47
CA GLU A 139 17.20 25.46 -30.26
C GLU A 139 18.42 25.00 -29.43
N THR A 140 18.33 25.09 -28.10
CA THR A 140 19.39 24.73 -27.16
C THR A 140 18.80 24.20 -25.86
N ASP A 141 19.49 23.25 -25.24
CA ASP A 141 19.23 22.70 -23.90
C ASP A 141 19.90 23.50 -22.78
N GLN A 142 20.79 24.44 -23.10
CA GLN A 142 21.60 25.18 -22.13
C GLN A 142 20.78 26.21 -21.34
N CYS A 143 21.17 26.42 -20.10
CA CYS A 143 20.59 27.45 -19.25
C CYS A 143 21.07 28.85 -19.64
N VAL A 144 20.16 29.83 -19.55
CA VAL A 144 20.46 31.25 -19.80
C VAL A 144 21.22 31.92 -18.65
N CYS A 145 21.50 31.18 -17.57
CA CYS A 145 22.25 31.70 -16.43
C CYS A 145 23.74 31.94 -16.77
N GLY A 146 24.24 31.41 -17.89
CA GLY A 146 25.62 31.59 -18.34
C GLY A 146 26.61 30.56 -17.79
N SER A 147 26.15 29.50 -17.10
CA SER A 147 27.04 28.42 -16.62
C SER A 147 27.48 27.46 -17.73
N GLY A 148 26.74 27.40 -18.83
CA GLY A 148 26.94 26.41 -19.90
C GLY A 148 26.32 25.04 -19.61
N ASP A 149 25.72 24.86 -18.44
CA ASP A 149 25.03 23.61 -18.06
C ASP A 149 23.67 23.47 -18.76
N PHE A 150 23.18 22.24 -18.80
CA PHE A 150 21.81 21.96 -19.21
C PHE A 150 20.82 22.57 -18.22
N GLN A 151 19.72 23.13 -18.74
CA GLN A 151 18.63 23.57 -17.89
C GLN A 151 17.69 22.39 -17.62
N ASP A 152 18.01 21.58 -16.62
CA ASP A 152 17.16 20.52 -16.07
C ASP A 152 16.70 20.86 -14.64
N TRP A 153 15.95 19.95 -14.01
CA TRP A 153 15.44 20.19 -12.66
C TRP A 153 16.54 20.27 -11.62
N ASP A 154 17.60 19.48 -11.75
CA ASP A 154 18.72 19.46 -10.80
C ASP A 154 19.46 20.79 -10.84
N HIS A 155 19.81 21.29 -12.04
CA HIS A 155 20.41 22.60 -12.20
C HIS A 155 19.51 23.69 -11.61
N ILE A 156 18.21 23.72 -11.93
CA ILE A 156 17.31 24.74 -11.40
C ILE A 156 17.22 24.68 -9.87
N LEU A 157 17.10 23.48 -9.30
CA LEU A 157 16.88 23.28 -7.88
C LEU A 157 18.14 23.50 -7.05
N TYR A 158 19.33 23.17 -7.56
CA TYR A 158 20.55 23.11 -6.75
C TYR A 158 21.65 24.08 -7.19
N ASP A 159 21.78 24.41 -8.48
CA ASP A 159 23.00 25.09 -8.99
C ASP A 159 22.74 26.46 -9.63
N CYS A 160 21.56 26.68 -10.19
CA CYS A 160 21.28 27.82 -11.04
C CYS A 160 21.33 29.13 -10.25
N GLN A 161 22.31 29.98 -10.53
CA GLN A 161 22.45 31.29 -9.87
C GLN A 161 21.23 32.20 -10.03
N LEU A 162 20.43 32.02 -11.10
CA LEU A 162 19.19 32.80 -11.29
C LEU A 162 18.10 32.43 -10.28
N PHE A 163 18.18 31.25 -9.67
CA PHE A 163 17.21 30.72 -8.72
C PHE A 163 17.77 30.66 -7.29
N GLU A 164 18.88 31.33 -7.01
CA GLU A 164 19.51 31.36 -5.68
C GLU A 164 18.54 31.81 -4.58
N SER A 165 17.94 33.00 -4.74
CA SER A 165 17.02 33.57 -3.75
C SER A 165 15.81 32.67 -3.41
N PRO A 166 15.06 32.13 -4.39
CA PRO A 166 13.99 31.16 -4.08
C PRO A 166 14.52 29.84 -3.51
N ARG A 167 15.69 29.35 -3.94
CA ARG A 167 16.32 28.14 -3.37
C ARG A 167 16.65 28.34 -1.89
N SER A 168 17.34 29.42 -1.53
CA SER A 168 17.65 29.71 -0.12
C SER A 168 16.39 29.89 0.75
N SER A 169 15.26 30.29 0.16
CA SER A 169 13.96 30.32 0.85
C SER A 169 13.39 28.92 1.07
N LEU A 170 13.55 28.03 0.09
CA LEU A 170 13.13 26.63 0.16
C LEU A 170 14.00 25.84 1.16
N GLU A 171 15.32 25.95 1.06
CA GLU A 171 16.31 25.36 1.98
C GLU A 171 15.97 25.67 3.44
N ARG A 172 15.75 26.96 3.75
CA ARG A 172 15.34 27.38 5.09
C ARG A 172 14.05 26.73 5.56
N LYS A 173 13.06 26.56 4.67
CA LYS A 173 11.81 25.88 5.02
C LYS A 173 12.02 24.40 5.30
N CYS A 174 12.85 23.71 4.51
CA CYS A 174 13.20 22.31 4.74
C CYS A 174 13.83 22.12 6.12
N ILE A 175 14.86 22.92 6.43
CA ILE A 175 15.57 22.89 7.72
C ILE A 175 14.61 23.18 8.88
N VAL A 176 13.77 24.21 8.78
CA VAL A 176 12.79 24.56 9.83
C VAL A 176 11.74 23.45 10.01
N SER A 177 11.42 22.70 8.96
CA SER A 177 10.52 21.53 9.05
C SER A 177 11.20 20.25 9.56
N GLY A 178 12.49 20.29 9.89
CA GLY A 178 13.26 19.14 10.36
C GLY A 178 13.67 18.19 9.25
N SER A 179 13.75 18.66 8.01
CA SER A 179 14.26 17.91 6.86
C SER A 179 15.61 18.49 6.43
N ASP A 180 16.48 17.61 5.93
CA ASP A 180 17.73 18.02 5.30
C ASP A 180 17.46 18.60 3.89
N TRP A 181 18.43 19.36 3.37
CA TRP A 181 18.44 19.86 2.00
C TRP A 181 19.32 18.96 1.12
#